data_AF-A0A800F4H7-F1
#
_entry.id   AF-A0A800F4H7-F1
#
_cell.length_a   1.000
_cell.length_b   1.000
_cell.length_c   1.000
_cell.angle_alpha   90.00
_cell.angle_beta   90.00
_cell.angle_gamma   90.00
#
_symmetry.space_group_name_H-M   'P 1'
#
loop_
_entity.id
_entity.type
_entity.pdbx_description
1 polymer ?
#
loop_
_entity_poly.entity_id
_entity_poly.type
_entity_poly.pdbx_seq_one_letter_code
_entity_poly.pdbx_strand_id
1 'polypeptide(L)' 'MTKPKITLKQRRFVAAYLLDGNATQAAVEAGYSKKTARSIGQENLTKPAIKATSTQHNSARTTFALTCGPWPLRTGP' A
#
# COMPACT_ATOMS: atom_id res chain seq x y z
N MET A 1 -7.87 -21.07 -4.03
CA MET A 1 -8.30 -19.66 -3.89
C MET A 1 -7.50 -18.82 -4.89
N THR A 2 -8.17 -18.26 -5.90
CA THR A 2 -7.54 -17.48 -6.98
C THR A 2 -7.10 -16.11 -6.47
N LYS A 3 -5.78 -15.85 -6.49
CA LYS A 3 -5.22 -14.56 -6.09
C LYS A 3 -5.83 -13.45 -6.96
N PRO A 4 -6.41 -12.38 -6.38
CA PRO A 4 -7.02 -11.32 -7.17
C PRO A 4 -5.97 -10.72 -8.12
N LYS A 5 -6.27 -10.76 -9.42
CA LYS A 5 -5.38 -10.25 -10.47
C LYS A 5 -5.43 -8.73 -10.46
N ILE A 6 -4.50 -8.12 -9.72
CA ILE A 6 -4.33 -6.66 -9.70
C ILE A 6 -3.60 -6.19 -10.95
N THR A 7 -4.09 -5.11 -11.55
CA THR A 7 -3.45 -4.51 -12.73
C THR A 7 -2.18 -3.74 -12.34
N LEU A 8 -1.28 -3.49 -13.30
CA LEU A 8 -0.03 -2.75 -13.04
C LEU A 8 -0.28 -1.35 -12.45
N LYS A 9 -1.31 -0.64 -12.93
CA LYS A 9 -1.70 0.68 -12.40
C LYS A 9 -2.15 0.59 -10.94
N GLN A 10 -2.92 -0.44 -10.59
CA GLN A 10 -3.34 -0.67 -9.21
C GLN A 10 -2.16 -1.05 -8.30
N ARG A 11 -1.15 -1.79 -8.81
CA ARG A 11 0.08 -2.07 -8.05
C ARG A 11 0.84 -0.79 -7.69
N ARG A 12 1.00 0.11 -8.67
CA ARG A 12 1.66 1.42 -8.45
C ARG A 12 0.86 2.28 -7.46
N PHE A 13 -0.46 2.28 -7.59
CA PHE A 13 -1.34 2.96 -6.64
C PHE A 13 -1.15 2.44 -5.21
N VAL A 14 -1.12 1.12 -5.01
CA VAL A 14 -0.92 0.53 -3.68
C VAL A 14 0.46 0.89 -3.12
N ALA A 15 1.52 0.84 -3.93
CA ALA A 15 2.86 1.21 -3.48
C ALA A 15 2.94 2.68 -3.00
N ALA A 16 2.41 3.62 -3.79
CA ALA A 16 2.36 5.03 -3.42
C ALA A 16 1.46 5.30 -2.21
N TYR A 17 0.30 4.63 -2.14
CA TYR A 17 -0.62 4.76 -1.01
C TYR A 17 -0.02 4.24 0.30
N LEU A 18 0.77 3.16 0.24
CA LEU A 18 1.48 2.63 1.40
C LEU A 18 2.63 3.54 1.86
N LEU A 19 3.19 4.36 0.97
CA LEU A 19 4.25 5.31 1.30
C LEU A 19 3.69 6.57 1.98
N ASP A 20 2.71 7.23 1.34
CA ASP A 20 2.25 8.56 1.76
C ASP A 20 0.91 8.55 2.50
N GLY A 21 0.15 7.46 2.46
CA GLY A 21 -1.20 7.39 3.02
C GLY A 21 -2.25 8.24 2.29
N ASN A 22 -1.89 8.89 1.17
CA ASN A 22 -2.78 9.77 0.43
C ASN A 22 -3.28 9.13 -0.87
N ALA A 23 -4.57 8.77 -0.90
CA ALA A 23 -5.19 8.12 -2.06
C ALA A 23 -5.21 8.99 -3.31
N THR A 24 -5.34 10.31 -3.17
CA THR A 24 -5.39 11.20 -4.34
C THR A 24 -4.01 11.32 -4.98
N GLN A 25 -2.96 11.51 -4.17
CA GLN A 25 -1.58 11.57 -4.66
C GLN A 25 -1.15 10.21 -5.24
N ALA A 26 -1.45 9.12 -4.55
CA ALA A 26 -1.17 7.77 -5.05
C ALA A 26 -1.81 7.47 -6.41
N ALA A 27 -3.01 7.99 -6.66
CA ALA A 27 -3.65 7.88 -7.97
C ALA A 27 -2.93 8.70 -9.05
N VAL A 28 -2.46 9.91 -8.73
CA VAL A 28 -1.68 10.73 -9.67
C VAL A 28 -0.36 10.03 -10.02
N GLU A 29 0.36 9.51 -9.02
CA GLU A 29 1.63 8.79 -9.23
C GLU A 29 1.45 7.47 -10.00
N ALA A 30 0.33 6.79 -9.78
CA ALA A 30 -0.04 5.60 -10.54
C ALA A 30 -0.38 5.89 -12.02
N GLY A 31 -0.43 7.16 -12.42
CA GLY A 31 -0.70 7.60 -13.79
C GLY A 31 -2.19 7.76 -14.11
N TYR A 32 -3.04 8.01 -13.10
CA TYR A 32 -4.41 8.44 -13.33
C TYR A 32 -4.49 9.97 -13.51
N SER A 33 -5.48 10.43 -14.27
CA SER A 33 -5.67 11.86 -14.54
C SER A 33 -5.93 12.63 -13.24
N LYS A 34 -5.26 13.77 -13.05
CA LYS A 34 -5.43 14.62 -11.85
C LYS A 34 -6.89 14.99 -11.58
N LYS A 35 -7.68 15.21 -12.64
CA LYS A 35 -9.12 15.53 -12.55
C LYS A 35 -9.94 14.41 -11.92
N THR A 36 -9.56 13.15 -12.14
CA THR A 36 -10.29 11.96 -11.65
C THR A 36 -9.58 11.25 -10.51
N ALA A 37 -8.35 11.64 -10.17
CA ALA A 37 -7.52 10.99 -9.16
C ALA A 37 -8.20 10.89 -7.79
N ARG A 38 -8.96 11.91 -7.38
CA ARG A 38 -9.74 11.89 -6.14
C ARG A 38 -10.82 10.80 -6.15
N SER A 39 -11.61 10.74 -7.22
CA SER A 39 -12.70 9.76 -7.37
C SER A 39 -12.14 8.33 -7.50
N ILE A 40 -11.14 8.15 -8.37
CA ILE A 40 -10.48 6.87 -8.61
C ILE A 40 -9.76 6.37 -7.35
N GLY A 41 -9.14 7.25 -6.58
CA GLY A 41 -8.50 6.90 -5.31
C GLY A 41 -9.50 6.29 -4.34
N GLN A 42 -10.65 6.94 -4.15
CA GLN A 42 -11.74 6.43 -3.29
C GLN A 42 -12.31 5.11 -3.81
N GLU A 43 -12.54 5.00 -5.12
CA GLU A 43 -13.01 3.75 -5.74
C GLU A 43 -11.99 2.62 -5.58
N ASN A 44 -10.69 2.90 -5.69
CA ASN A 44 -9.64 1.90 -5.50
C ASN A 44 -9.56 1.42 -4.05
N LEU A 45 -9.81 2.28 -3.06
CA LEU A 45 -9.83 1.90 -1.64
C LEU A 45 -11.00 0.97 -1.28
N THR A 46 -12.13 1.07 -1.99
CA THR A 46 -13.28 0.19 -1.74
C THR A 46 -13.13 -1.19 -2.38
N LYS A 47 -12.25 -1.35 -3.37
CA LYS A 47 -12.04 -2.63 -4.06
C LYS A 47 -11.37 -3.67 -3.13
N PRO A 48 -11.98 -4.85 -2.93
CA PRO A 48 -11.45 -5.88 -2.03
C PRO A 48 -10.07 -6.41 -2.46
N ALA A 49 -9.79 -6.40 -3.76
CA ALA A 49 -8.49 -6.79 -4.32
C ALA A 49 -7.32 -5.92 -3.83
N ILE A 50 -7.58 -4.62 -3.64
CA ILE A 50 -6.57 -3.66 -3.17
C ILE A 50 -6.37 -3.80 -1.66
N LYS A 51 -7.47 -3.96 -0.90
CA LYS A 51 -7.40 -4.24 0.54
C LYS A 51 -6.61 -5.51 0.86
N ALA A 52 -6.83 -6.59 0.10
CA ALA A 52 -6.09 -7.85 0.26
C ALA A 52 -4.59 -7.69 -0.01
N THR A 53 -4.21 -6.81 -0.94
CA THR A 53 -2.79 -6.54 -1.26
C THR A 53 -2.09 -5.77 -0.14
N SER A 54 -2.78 -4.79 0.47
CA SER A 54 -2.25 -4.08 1.65
C SER A 54 -2.03 -5.01 2.84
N THR A 55 -2.96 -5.94 3.11
CA THR A 55 -2.79 -6.96 4.16
C THR A 55 -1.57 -7.85 3.92
N GLN A 56 -1.34 -8.29 2.67
CA GLN A 56 -0.19 -9.12 2.32
C GLN A 56 1.16 -8.38 2.44
N HIS A 57 1.20 -7.07 2.15
CA HIS A 57 2.40 -6.26 2.38
C HIS A 57 2.73 -6.15 3.88
N ASN A 58 1.70 -5.95 4.72
CA ASN A 58 1.88 -5.87 6.16
C ASN A 58 2.36 -7.19 6.76
N SER A 59 1.86 -8.34 6.29
CA SER A 59 2.35 -9.64 6.76
C SER A 59 3.81 -9.90 6.38
N ALA A 60 4.26 -9.46 5.21
CA ALA A 60 5.67 -9.54 4.83
C ALA A 60 6.56 -8.65 5.71
N ARG A 61 6.08 -7.46 6.10
CA ARG A 61 6.79 -6.56 7.02
C ARG A 61 6.85 -7.10 8.45
N THR A 62 5.77 -7.75 8.93
CA THR A 62 5.72 -8.35 10.27
C THR A 62 6.62 -9.59 10.39
N THR A 63 6.93 -10.27 9.28
CA THR A 63 7.79 -11.46 9.32
C THR A 63 9.26 -11.11 9.61
N PHE A 64 9.71 -9.88 9.35
CA PHE A 64 11.08 -9.44 9.69
C PHE A 64 11.24 -9.01 11.15
N ALA A 65 10.14 -8.74 11.86
CA ALA A 65 10.16 -8.32 13.26
C ALA A 65 10.27 -9.49 14.26
N LEU A 66 10.16 -10.73 13.80
CA LEU A 66 10.16 -11.92 14.68
C LEU A 66 11.41 -12.80 14.55
N THR A 67 12.30 -12.55 13.58
CA THR A 67 13.54 -13.33 13.41
C THR A 67 14.82 -12.57 13.75
N CYS A 68 14.79 -11.24 13.92
CA CYS A 68 15.98 -10.46 14.29
C CYS A 68 15.67 -9.32 15.30
N GLY A 69 15.22 -9.65 16.52
CA GLY A 69 15.25 -8.79 17.72
C GLY A 69 14.47 -7.44 17.69
N PRO A 70 13.99 -6.92 18.84
CA PRO A 70 13.47 -5.56 18.89
C PRO A 70 14.59 -4.55 18.58
N TRP A 71 14.24 -3.52 17.81
CA TRP A 71 15.07 -2.37 17.50
C TRP A 71 15.75 -1.86 18.79
N PRO A 72 17.09 -1.64 18.81
CA PRO A 72 17.72 -1.11 20.00
C PRO A 72 17.15 0.28 20.24
N LEU A 73 16.43 0.44 21.36
CA LEU A 73 16.14 1.74 21.91
C LEU A 73 17.49 2.40 22.17
N ARG A 74 17.81 3.34 21.29
CA ARG A 74 18.82 4.37 21.48
C ARG A 74 18.47 5.10 22.78
N THR A 75 19.20 4.81 23.85
CA THR A 75 19.61 5.78 24.89
C THR A 75 20.75 5.17 25.71
N GLY A 76 21.96 5.72 25.56
CA GLY A 76 23.05 5.57 26.54
C GLY A 76 22.71 6.29 27.86
N PRO A 77 23.48 6.04 28.93
CA PRO A 77 24.78 6.69 29.12
C PRO A 77 26.00 5.78 28.97
#